data_AF-A0A5R8WJE8-F1
#
_entry.id   AF-A0A5R8WJE8-F1
#
_cell.length_a   1.000
_cell.length_b   1.000
_cell.length_c   1.000
_cell.angle_alpha   90.00
_cell.angle_beta   90.00
_cell.angle_gamma   90.00
#
_symmetry.space_group_name_H-M   'P 1'
#
loop_
_entity.id
_entity.type
_entity.pdbx_description
1 polymer ?
#
loop_
_entity_poly.entity_id
_entity_poly.type
_entity_poly.pdbx_seq_one_letter_code
_entity_poly.pdbx_strand_id
1 'polypeptide(L)' 'MILPSKHLSENRALLTIGGHLLGLLTKPKTVSVLWEEFKARHSTGSPISFDWFVLALDLLACTGSITLDGNRIVKKKP' A
#
# COMPACT_ATOMS: atom_id res chain seq x y z
N MET A 1 7.19 3.36 -10.12
CA MET A 1 8.57 2.90 -9.96
C MET A 1 8.76 2.38 -8.55
N ILE A 2 9.51 1.28 -8.41
CA ILE A 2 9.77 0.64 -7.12
C ILE A 2 10.62 1.56 -6.23
N LEU A 3 11.60 2.25 -6.82
CA LEU A 3 12.44 3.28 -6.19
C LEU A 3 12.09 4.68 -6.72
N PRO A 4 12.43 5.77 -6.00
CA PRO A 4 12.32 7.13 -6.53
C PRO A 4 13.08 7.26 -7.86
N SER A 5 12.50 7.99 -8.83
CA SER A 5 13.19 8.30 -10.10
C SER A 5 13.23 9.79 -10.35
N LYS A 6 14.16 10.18 -11.23
CA LYS A 6 14.40 11.55 -11.71
C LYS A 6 13.14 12.35 -12.12
N HIS A 7 12.01 11.71 -12.44
CA HIS A 7 10.73 12.37 -12.79
C HIS A 7 9.54 12.01 -11.88
N LEU A 8 9.74 11.24 -10.82
CA LEU A 8 8.68 10.80 -9.92
C LEU A 8 9.03 11.24 -8.49
N SER A 9 8.20 12.09 -7.89
CA SER A 9 8.46 12.54 -6.52
C SER A 9 8.57 11.35 -5.57
N GLU A 10 9.44 11.46 -4.57
CA GLU A 10 9.77 10.42 -3.59
C GLU A 10 8.52 9.87 -2.86
N ASN A 11 7.50 10.72 -2.72
CA ASN A 11 6.18 10.39 -2.16
C ASN A 11 5.35 9.40 -3.01
N ARG A 12 5.83 9.01 -4.20
CA ARG A 12 5.17 8.04 -5.08
C ARG A 12 5.98 6.76 -5.28
N ALA A 13 7.11 6.57 -4.59
CA ALA A 13 7.77 5.27 -4.66
C ALA A 13 6.86 4.18 -4.05
N LEU A 14 6.77 3.03 -4.71
CA LEU A 14 5.92 1.92 -4.24
C LEU A 14 6.33 1.44 -2.84
N LEU A 15 7.61 1.56 -2.50
CA LEU A 15 8.15 1.25 -1.18
C LEU A 15 7.59 2.18 -0.09
N THR A 16 7.53 3.48 -0.35
CA THR A 16 6.93 4.47 0.58
C THR A 16 5.45 4.18 0.78
N ILE A 17 4.72 3.95 -0.32
CA ILE A 17 3.29 3.61 -0.29
C ILE A 17 3.07 2.29 0.47
N GLY A 18 3.86 1.27 0.17
CA GLY A 18 3.81 -0.04 0.84
C GLY A 18 4.07 0.06 2.34
N GLY A 19 5.02 0.89 2.76
CA GLY A 19 5.26 1.19 4.17
C GLY A 19 4.04 1.81 4.86
N HIS A 20 3.36 2.77 4.20
CA HIS A 20 2.14 3.37 4.73
C HIS A 20 1.00 2.35 4.83
N LEU A 21 0.86 1.46 3.84
CA LEU A 21 -0.13 0.38 3.84
C LEU A 21 0.12 -0.64 4.96
N LEU A 22 1.39 -1.02 5.17
CA LEU A 22 1.77 -1.81 6.34
C LEU A 22 1.42 -1.06 7.63
N GLY A 23 1.69 0.24 7.74
CA GLY A 23 1.27 1.04 8.90
C GLY A 23 -0.24 0.99 9.18
N LEU A 24 -1.06 0.92 8.13
CA LEU A 24 -2.53 0.82 8.23
C LEU A 24 -3.03 -0.59 8.56
N LEU A 25 -2.30 -1.63 8.17
CA LEU A 25 -2.61 -3.03 8.45
C LEU A 25 -2.25 -3.44 9.90
N THR A 26 -2.85 -2.78 10.89
CA THR A 26 -2.75 -3.18 12.31
C THR A 26 -3.58 -4.41 12.65
N LYS A 27 -4.63 -4.67 11.86
CA LYS A 27 -5.51 -5.83 11.92
C LYS A 27 -5.84 -6.30 10.49
N PRO A 28 -6.27 -7.57 10.29
CA PRO A 28 -6.78 -8.03 9.00
C PRO A 28 -7.91 -7.12 8.48
N LYS A 29 -7.79 -6.66 7.24
CA LYS A 29 -8.76 -5.74 6.61
C LYS A 29 -9.06 -6.18 5.19
N THR A 30 -10.26 -5.93 4.71
CA THR A 30 -10.57 -6.12 3.28
C THR A 30 -9.83 -5.06 2.46
N VAL A 31 -9.66 -5.34 1.17
CA VAL A 31 -9.03 -4.41 0.21
C VAL A 31 -9.76 -3.05 0.23
N SER A 32 -11.10 -3.07 0.21
CA SER A 32 -11.93 -1.87 0.22
C SER A 32 -11.74 -1.01 1.47
N VAL A 33 -11.73 -1.64 2.66
CA VAL A 33 -11.52 -0.91 3.93
C VAL A 33 -10.12 -0.29 3.97
N LEU A 34 -9.11 -1.05 3.55
CA LEU A 34 -7.73 -0.56 3.52
C LEU A 34 -7.57 0.62 2.53
N TRP A 35 -8.24 0.54 1.38
CA TRP A 35 -8.24 1.61 0.38
C TRP A 35 -8.86 2.90 0.90
N GLU A 36 -10.03 2.83 1.54
CA GLU A 36 -10.69 4.03 2.08
C GLU A 36 -9.85 4.69 3.18
N GLU A 37 -9.27 3.92 4.09
CA GLU A 37 -8.37 4.46 5.12
C GLU A 37 -7.10 5.09 4.52
N PHE A 38 -6.54 4.45 3.49
CA PHE A 38 -5.36 4.94 2.80
C PHE A 38 -5.62 6.26 2.07
N LYS A 39 -6.75 6.33 1.35
CA LYS A 39 -7.22 7.51 0.63
C LYS A 39 -7.49 8.67 1.59
N ALA A 40 -8.12 8.41 2.74
CA ALA A 40 -8.36 9.41 3.76
C ALA A 40 -7.04 10.07 4.25
N ARG A 41 -5.95 9.30 4.38
CA ARG A 41 -4.63 9.81 4.80
C ARG A 41 -3.85 10.56 3.71
N HIS A 42 -4.14 10.31 2.44
CA HIS A 42 -3.43 10.94 1.30
C HIS A 42 -4.33 11.91 0.50
N SER A 43 -5.44 12.33 1.12
CA SER A 43 -6.40 13.25 0.52
C SER A 43 -5.86 14.68 0.40
N THR A 44 -4.83 15.04 1.17
CA THR A 44 -4.16 16.34 1.13
C THR A 44 -2.76 16.24 0.52
N GLY A 45 -2.49 17.00 -0.55
CA GLY A 45 -1.15 17.18 -1.12
C GLY A 45 -0.86 16.41 -2.42
N SER A 46 -1.08 15.09 -2.47
CA SER A 46 -0.92 14.33 -3.72
C SER A 46 -1.80 13.07 -3.71
N PRO A 47 -3.00 13.11 -4.33
CA PRO A 47 -3.87 11.94 -4.38
C PRO A 47 -3.16 10.81 -5.13
N ILE A 48 -3.12 9.65 -4.48
CA ILE A 48 -2.56 8.41 -5.04
C ILE A 48 -3.71 7.68 -5.75
N SER A 49 -3.49 7.25 -7.00
CA SER A 49 -4.51 6.50 -7.73
C SER A 49 -4.68 5.09 -7.17
N PHE A 50 -5.82 4.47 -7.48
CA PHE A 50 -6.08 3.08 -7.09
C PHE A 50 -5.04 2.12 -7.68
N ASP A 51 -4.55 2.38 -8.90
CA ASP A 51 -3.52 1.54 -9.54
C ASP A 51 -2.22 1.52 -8.73
N TRP A 52 -1.80 2.67 -8.19
CA TRP A 52 -0.61 2.75 -7.33
C TRP A 52 -0.79 2.00 -6.02
N PHE A 53 -2.02 2.00 -5.49
CA PHE A 53 -2.37 1.21 -4.32
C PHE A 53 -2.27 -0.30 -4.61
N VAL A 54 -2.83 -0.76 -5.73
CA VAL A 54 -2.75 -2.17 -6.15
C VAL A 54 -1.29 -2.58 -6.38
N LEU A 55 -0.51 -1.79 -7.11
CA LEU A 55 0.91 -2.07 -7.34
C LEU A 55 1.72 -2.14 -6.04
N ALA A 56 1.37 -1.34 -5.03
CA ALA A 56 2.03 -1.42 -3.73
C ALA A 56 1.64 -2.68 -2.96
N LEU A 57 0.38 -3.12 -3.06
CA LEU A 57 -0.04 -4.42 -2.51
C LEU A 57 0.67 -5.58 -3.21
N ASP A 58 0.78 -5.53 -4.54
CA ASP A 58 1.50 -6.53 -5.33
C ASP A 58 2.96 -6.62 -4.90
N LEU A 59 3.63 -5.48 -4.74
CA LEU A 59 5.00 -5.42 -4.22
C LEU A 59 5.10 -6.09 -2.83
N LEU A 60 4.21 -5.73 -1.90
CA LEU A 60 4.20 -6.30 -0.54
C LEU A 60 3.90 -7.80 -0.53
N ALA A 61 3.07 -8.28 -1.45
CA ALA A 61 2.77 -9.71 -1.61
C ALA A 61 3.98 -10.45 -2.19
N CYS A 62 4.63 -9.88 -3.23
CA CYS A 62 5.85 -10.42 -3.82
C CYS A 62 7.00 -10.50 -2.81
N THR A 63 7.12 -9.55 -1.88
CA THR A 63 8.12 -9.59 -0.80
C THR A 63 7.71 -10.48 0.37
N GLY A 64 6.53 -11.11 0.33
CA GLY A 64 6.01 -11.95 1.40
C GLY A 64 5.61 -11.19 2.67
N SER A 65 5.48 -9.86 2.60
CA SER A 65 5.13 -9.01 3.75
C SER A 65 3.63 -9.04 4.07
N ILE A 66 2.79 -9.34 3.08
CA ILE A 66 1.35 -9.55 3.25
C ILE A 66 0.90 -10.83 2.56
N THR A 67 -0.27 -11.33 2.96
CA THR A 67 -0.98 -12.42 2.29
C THR A 67 -2.46 -12.10 2.23
N LEU A 68 -3.15 -12.68 1.25
CA LEU A 68 -4.61 -12.66 1.18
C LEU A 68 -5.15 -13.92 1.88
N ASP A 69 -5.94 -13.73 2.92
CA ASP A 69 -6.66 -14.78 3.65
C ASP A 69 -8.16 -14.59 3.39
N GLY A 70 -8.70 -15.38 2.46
CA GLY A 70 -10.03 -15.18 1.91
C GLY A 70 -10.18 -13.80 1.26
N ASN A 71 -10.94 -12.91 1.87
CA ASN A 71 -11.16 -11.53 1.39
C ASN A 71 -10.45 -10.47 2.26
N ARG A 72 -9.48 -10.89 3.08
CA ARG A 72 -8.76 -9.99 4.00
C ARG A 72 -7.27 -10.03 3.73
N ILE A 73 -6.66 -8.85 3.68
CA ILE A 73 -5.21 -8.69 3.67
C ILE A 73 -4.73 -8.84 5.11
N VAL A 74 -3.75 -9.73 5.29
CA VAL A 74 -3.12 -10.04 6.58
C VAL A 74 -1.61 -9.77 6.45
N LYS A 75 -1.01 -9.16 7.47
CA LYS A 75 0.45 -9.08 7.56
C LYS A 75 1.03 -10.45 7.83
N LYS A 76 2.03 -10.83 7.05
CA LYS A 76 2.88 -11.97 7.40
C LYS A 76 3.85 -11.48 8.48
N LYS A 77 3.79 -12.08 9.68
CA LYS A 77 4.86 -11.87 10.66
C LYS A 77 6.13 -12.58 10.15
N PRO A 78 7.31 -11.99 10.35
CA PRO A 78 8.57 -12.66 10.07
C PRO A 78 8.72 -13.94 10.91
#